data_AF-A0A2W5WAA2-F1
#
_entry.id   AF-A0A2W5WAA2-F1
#
_cell.length_a   1.000
_cell.length_b   1.000
_cell.length_c   1.000
_cell.angle_alpha   90.00
_cell.angle_beta   90.00
_cell.angle_gamma   90.00
#
_symmetry.space_group_name_H-M   'P 1'
#
loop_
_entity.id
_entity.type
_entity.pdbx_description
1 polymer ?
#
loop_
_entity_poly.entity_id
_entity_poly.type
_entity_poly.pdbx_seq_one_letter_code
_entity_poly.pdbx_strand_id
1 'polypeptide(L)'
;MRAPLGPAIAAERERLQVTHAYQEAQASELANSVYADSRGDSAYTLLFRPGALGDKPLIVLTHSIYDRDNPIEVASHFAWNAAHDETARLSRKGRNRIVPNTRHNIEIDDPQAIVDAVFEVIGDMRRR
;
A
#
# COMPACT_ATOMS: atom_id res chain seq x y z
N MET A 1 -2.21 -8.94 15.10
CA MET A 1 -3.27 -9.79 14.53
C MET A 1 -4.49 -8.91 14.26
N ARG A 2 -4.95 -8.82 13.00
CA ARG A 2 -6.19 -8.09 12.68
C ARG A 2 -7.32 -8.76 13.45
N ALA A 3 -8.19 -7.98 14.11
CA ALA A 3 -9.35 -8.58 14.77
C ALA A 3 -10.13 -9.39 13.72
N PRO A 4 -10.41 -10.68 13.97
CA PRO A 4 -11.21 -11.46 13.05
C PRO A 4 -12.53 -10.74 12.81
N LEU A 5 -13.07 -10.83 11.59
CA LEU A 5 -14.30 -10.14 11.17
C LEU A 5 -15.57 -10.64 11.91
N GLY A 6 -15.41 -11.32 13.04
CA GLY A 6 -16.45 -12.00 13.79
C GLY A 6 -16.74 -13.41 13.23
N PRO A 7 -17.27 -14.31 14.07
CA PRO A 7 -17.52 -15.70 13.70
C PRO A 7 -18.54 -15.83 12.55
N ALA A 8 -19.51 -14.91 12.45
CA ALA A 8 -20.52 -14.94 11.40
C ALA A 8 -19.93 -14.67 10.01
N ILE A 9 -19.05 -13.66 9.87
CA ILE A 9 -18.41 -13.35 8.59
C ILE A 9 -17.41 -14.45 8.21
N ALA A 10 -16.71 -15.02 9.19
CA ALA A 10 -15.81 -16.15 8.95
C ALA A 10 -16.58 -17.36 8.39
N ALA A 11 -17.69 -17.74 9.03
CA ALA A 11 -18.52 -18.86 8.60
C ALA A 11 -19.10 -18.65 7.19
N GLU A 12 -19.57 -17.44 6.88
CA GLU A 12 -20.09 -17.15 5.54
C GLU A 12 -19.00 -17.15 4.47
N ARG A 13 -17.79 -16.67 4.82
CA ARG A 13 -16.63 -16.76 3.94
C ARG A 13 -16.26 -18.20 3.65
N GLU A 14 -16.17 -19.06 4.67
CA GLU A 14 -15.89 -20.49 4.50
C GLU A 14 -16.92 -21.16 3.59
N ARG A 15 -18.21 -20.85 3.79
CA ARG A 15 -19.32 -21.37 2.97
C ARG A 15 -19.21 -20.95 1.50
N LEU A 16 -18.89 -19.69 1.23
CA LEU A 16 -18.82 -19.14 -0.12
C LEU A 16 -17.54 -19.57 -0.85
N GLN A 17 -16.40 -19.56 -0.16
CA GLN A 17 -15.09 -19.76 -0.79
C GLN A 17 -14.92 -21.13 -1.44
N VAL A 18 -15.61 -22.16 -0.95
CA VAL A 18 -15.54 -23.51 -1.54
C VAL A 18 -16.43 -23.70 -2.77
N THR A 19 -17.29 -22.72 -3.10
CA THR A 19 -18.24 -22.87 -4.21
C THR A 19 -17.55 -22.69 -5.57
N HIS A 20 -18.05 -23.40 -6.59
CA HIS A 20 -17.57 -23.25 -7.97
C HIS A 20 -17.64 -21.80 -8.44
N ALA A 21 -18.77 -21.14 -8.22
CA ALA A 21 -18.97 -19.75 -8.65
C ALA A 21 -17.94 -18.79 -8.02
N TYR A 22 -17.60 -18.97 -6.74
CA TYR A 22 -16.57 -18.17 -6.10
C TYR A 22 -15.18 -18.44 -6.71
N GLN A 23 -14.83 -19.71 -6.91
CA GLN A 23 -13.54 -20.08 -7.48
C GLN A 23 -13.39 -19.61 -8.93
N GLU A 24 -14.44 -19.72 -9.73
CA GLU A 24 -14.49 -19.21 -11.10
C GLU A 24 -14.33 -17.69 -11.14
N ALA A 25 -15.03 -16.97 -10.25
CA ALA A 25 -14.88 -15.52 -10.12
C ALA A 25 -13.45 -15.12 -9.73
N GLN A 26 -12.86 -15.77 -8.72
CA GLN A 26 -11.47 -15.50 -8.30
C GLN A 26 -10.46 -15.80 -9.42
N ALA A 27 -10.63 -16.91 -10.14
CA ALA A 27 -9.76 -17.25 -11.26
C ALA A 27 -9.87 -16.21 -12.39
N SER A 28 -11.09 -15.78 -12.71
CA SER A 28 -11.33 -14.73 -13.70
C SER A 28 -10.75 -13.38 -13.26
N GLU A 29 -10.90 -12.99 -11.99
CA GLU A 29 -10.30 -11.79 -11.43
C GLU A 29 -8.78 -11.83 -11.56
N LEU A 30 -8.14 -12.94 -11.17
CA LEU A 30 -6.69 -13.10 -11.29
C LEU A 30 -6.26 -12.99 -12.74
N ALA A 31 -6.88 -13.75 -13.65
CA ALA A 31 -6.55 -13.79 -15.08
C ALA A 31 -6.69 -12.43 -15.78
N ASN A 32 -7.57 -11.56 -15.29
CA ASN A 32 -7.81 -10.22 -15.83
C ASN A 32 -7.23 -9.10 -14.95
N SER A 33 -6.41 -9.44 -13.96
CA SER A 33 -5.71 -8.47 -13.12
C SER A 33 -4.30 -8.22 -13.65
N VAL A 34 -3.71 -7.12 -13.19
CA VAL A 34 -2.29 -6.78 -13.43
C VAL A 34 -1.31 -7.86 -12.98
N TYR A 35 -1.73 -8.81 -12.13
CA TYR A 35 -0.88 -9.89 -11.65
C TYR A 35 -0.73 -11.04 -12.65
N ALA A 36 -1.70 -11.24 -13.55
CA ALA A 36 -1.64 -12.30 -14.57
C ALA A 36 -1.62 -11.77 -16.01
N ASP A 37 -2.03 -10.52 -16.23
CA ASP A 37 -2.03 -9.86 -17.54
C ASP A 37 -1.01 -8.73 -17.59
N SER A 38 0.20 -9.05 -18.06
CA SER A 38 1.31 -8.12 -18.23
C SER A 38 1.19 -7.20 -19.45
N ARG A 39 0.12 -7.29 -20.26
CA ARG A 39 -0.05 -6.39 -21.41
C ARG A 39 -0.15 -4.92 -20.98
N GLY A 40 -0.62 -4.67 -19.76
CA GLY A 40 -0.65 -3.35 -19.13
C GLY A 40 0.72 -2.85 -18.64
N ASP A 41 1.74 -3.71 -18.55
CA ASP A 41 3.02 -3.38 -17.91
C ASP A 41 3.73 -2.20 -18.59
N SER A 42 3.64 -2.10 -19.92
CA SER A 42 4.24 -0.98 -20.65
C SER A 42 3.62 0.37 -20.26
N ALA A 43 2.30 0.41 -20.05
CA ALA A 43 1.60 1.59 -19.57
C ALA A 43 1.96 1.91 -18.11
N TYR A 44 2.03 0.89 -17.24
CA TYR A 44 2.43 1.06 -15.84
C TYR A 44 3.90 1.50 -15.70
N THR A 45 4.80 0.98 -16.52
CA THR A 45 6.23 1.35 -16.53
C THR A 45 6.42 2.84 -16.81
N LEU A 46 5.60 3.42 -17.69
CA LEU A 46 5.64 4.86 -17.98
C LEU A 46 5.12 5.72 -16.81
N LEU A 47 4.15 5.20 -16.05
CA LEU A 47 3.55 5.87 -14.90
C LEU A 47 4.44 5.80 -13.65
N PHE A 48 5.19 4.71 -13.48
CA PHE A 48 5.99 4.42 -12.30
C PHE A 48 7.50 4.56 -12.51
N ARG A 49 7.93 5.60 -13.24
CA ARG A 49 9.34 5.97 -13.37
C ARG A 49 9.74 7.10 -12.40
N PRO A 50 10.99 7.14 -11.92
CA PRO A 50 11.47 8.26 -11.12
C PRO A 50 11.20 9.61 -11.81
N GLY A 51 10.62 10.55 -11.06
CA GLY A 51 10.27 11.88 -11.55
C GLY A 51 9.01 11.97 -12.41
N ALA A 52 8.22 10.89 -12.57
CA ALA A 52 6.96 10.92 -13.33
C ALA A 52 5.97 12.02 -12.88
N LEU A 53 6.01 12.41 -11.60
CA LEU A 53 5.18 13.48 -11.02
C LEU A 53 5.85 14.86 -11.05
N GLY A 54 7.05 14.98 -11.63
CA GLY A 54 7.81 16.23 -11.70
C GLY A 54 8.11 16.76 -10.29
N ASP A 55 7.71 18.00 -10.01
CA ASP A 55 7.92 18.61 -8.68
C ASP A 55 6.76 18.41 -7.71
N LYS A 56 5.62 17.81 -8.13
CA LYS A 56 4.39 17.71 -7.31
C LYS A 56 4.74 17.13 -5.92
N PRO A 57 4.46 17.79 -4.80
CA PRO A 57 4.86 17.29 -3.49
C PRO A 57 4.21 15.93 -3.23
N LEU A 58 4.98 15.00 -2.67
CA LEU A 58 4.52 13.65 -2.35
C LEU A 58 5.10 13.23 -1.00
N ILE A 59 4.26 12.73 -0.12
CA ILE A 59 4.67 12.08 1.12
C ILE A 59 4.09 10.67 1.10
N VAL A 60 4.96 9.67 1.21
CA VAL A 60 4.56 8.28 1.41
C VAL A 60 4.72 7.98 2.90
N LEU A 61 3.63 7.63 3.58
CA LEU A 61 3.67 7.25 4.99
C LEU A 61 3.84 5.74 5.12
N THR A 62 4.81 5.33 5.93
CA THR A 62 5.16 3.92 6.13
C THR A 62 5.03 3.54 7.58
N HIS A 63 4.36 2.42 7.86
CA HIS A 63 4.17 1.97 9.23
C HIS A 63 5.46 1.40 9.82
N SER A 64 5.60 1.40 11.15
CA SER A 64 6.84 0.95 11.81
C SER A 64 6.73 -0.39 12.55
N ILE A 65 5.52 -0.86 12.84
CA ILE A 65 5.28 -2.10 13.59
C ILE A 65 5.22 -3.28 12.62
N TYR A 66 6.08 -4.27 12.85
CA TYR A 66 6.13 -5.58 12.22
C TYR A 66 6.77 -6.57 13.21
N ASP A 67 6.58 -7.87 13.01
CA ASP A 67 7.23 -8.90 13.81
C ASP A 67 8.72 -9.00 13.44
N ARG A 68 9.59 -8.63 14.38
CA ARG A 68 11.06 -8.63 14.18
C ARG A 68 11.67 -10.01 14.36
N ASP A 69 10.97 -10.93 15.03
CA ASP A 69 11.44 -12.28 15.29
C ASP A 69 11.06 -13.23 14.13
N ASN A 70 10.12 -12.81 13.28
CA ASN A 70 9.75 -13.52 12.06
C ASN A 70 10.61 -13.06 10.85
N PRO A 71 11.53 -13.90 10.33
CA PRO A 71 12.43 -13.50 9.23
C PRO A 71 11.70 -13.16 7.94
N ILE A 72 10.50 -13.73 7.70
CA ILE A 72 9.68 -13.41 6.52
C ILE A 72 9.10 -12.01 6.66
N GLU A 73 8.61 -11.64 7.85
CA GLU A 73 8.11 -10.28 8.10
C GLU A 73 9.23 -9.25 8.04
N VAL A 74 10.42 -9.57 8.55
CA VAL A 74 11.61 -8.71 8.44
C VAL A 74 11.94 -8.43 6.97
N ALA A 75 12.08 -9.47 6.15
CA ALA A 75 12.37 -9.32 4.73
C ALA A 75 11.26 -8.55 3.99
N SER A 76 10.00 -8.84 4.31
CA SER A 76 8.84 -8.16 3.74
C SER A 76 8.83 -6.68 4.11
N HIS A 77 9.15 -6.33 5.36
CA HIS A 77 9.23 -4.94 5.81
C HIS A 77 10.34 -4.17 5.10
N PHE A 78 11.52 -4.78 4.89
CA PHE A 78 12.59 -4.15 4.11
C PHE A 78 12.18 -3.91 2.66
N ALA A 79 11.60 -4.93 2.00
CA ALA A 79 11.12 -4.79 0.62
C ALA A 79 10.02 -3.73 0.51
N TRP A 80 9.11 -3.67 1.50
CA TRP A 80 8.04 -2.69 1.57
C TRP A 80 8.57 -1.25 1.69
N ASN A 81 9.53 -1.02 2.59
CA ASN A 81 10.19 0.29 2.72
C ASN A 81 10.89 0.71 1.42
N ALA A 82 11.60 -0.22 0.76
CA ALA A 82 12.26 0.06 -0.51
C ALA A 82 11.26 0.42 -1.61
N ALA A 83 10.13 -0.28 -1.70
CA ALA A 83 9.06 0.04 -2.64
C ALA A 83 8.42 1.41 -2.34
N HIS A 84 8.29 1.78 -1.07
CA HIS A 84 7.83 3.11 -0.66
C HIS A 84 8.84 4.22 -1.01
N ASP A 85 10.14 3.95 -0.92
CA ASP A 85 11.19 4.86 -1.41
C ASP A 85 11.12 5.05 -2.93
N GLU A 86 10.89 3.98 -3.69
CA GLU A 86 10.67 4.04 -5.14
C GLU A 86 9.41 4.84 -5.49
N THR A 87 8.33 4.65 -4.74
CA THR A 87 7.10 5.44 -4.88
C THR A 87 7.35 6.92 -4.59
N ALA A 88 8.10 7.24 -3.54
CA ALA A 88 8.47 8.62 -3.24
C ALA A 88 9.30 9.24 -4.38
N ARG A 89 10.19 8.47 -5.03
CA ARG A 89 10.99 8.91 -6.18
C ARG A 89 10.19 9.26 -7.42
N LEU A 90 8.90 8.92 -7.50
CA LEU A 90 8.02 9.43 -8.56
C LEU A 90 7.97 10.96 -8.56
N SER A 91 8.23 11.61 -7.43
CA SER A 91 8.35 13.06 -7.31
C SER A 91 9.77 13.49 -6.95
N ARG A 92 10.26 14.59 -7.57
CA ARG A 92 11.51 15.26 -7.17
C ARG A 92 11.45 15.89 -5.77
N LYS A 93 10.23 16.11 -5.25
CA LYS A 93 9.97 16.60 -3.88
C LYS A 93 9.35 15.50 -3.00
N GLY A 94 9.44 14.24 -3.45
CA GLY A 94 8.90 13.10 -2.74
C GLY A 94 9.75 12.70 -1.54
N ARG A 95 9.09 12.25 -0.47
CA ARG A 95 9.76 11.62 0.67
C ARG A 95 8.96 10.43 1.20
N ASN A 96 9.66 9.39 1.63
CA ASN A 96 9.13 8.34 2.47
C ASN A 96 9.32 8.75 3.94
N ARG A 97 8.26 8.65 4.74
CA ARG A 97 8.26 8.96 6.17
C ARG A 97 7.74 7.76 6.96
N ILE A 98 8.60 7.17 7.78
CA ILE A 98 8.19 6.15 8.74
C ILE A 98 7.40 6.82 9.87
N VAL A 99 6.18 6.36 10.09
CA VAL A 99 5.31 6.82 11.20
C VAL A 99 5.49 5.86 12.38
N PRO A 100 6.04 6.33 13.51
CA PRO A 100 6.35 5.44 14.63
C PRO A 100 5.08 4.87 15.26
N ASN A 101 5.19 3.67 15.82
CA ASN A 101 4.14 2.99 16.58
C ASN A 101 2.85 2.70 15.81
N THR A 102 2.92 2.60 14.48
CA THR A 102 1.77 2.30 13.62
C THR A 102 1.90 0.95 12.94
N ARG A 103 0.76 0.32 12.66
CA ARG A 103 0.58 -0.84 11.78
C ARG A 103 0.14 -0.38 10.40
N HIS A 104 -0.19 -1.33 9.52
CA HIS A 104 -0.60 -1.07 8.15
C HIS A 104 -1.65 0.04 7.98
N ASN A 105 -2.62 0.14 8.89
CA ASN A 105 -3.67 1.17 8.89
C ASN A 105 -3.25 2.37 9.75
N ILE A 106 -2.33 3.19 9.23
CA ILE A 106 -1.79 4.37 9.92
C ILE A 106 -2.92 5.34 10.30
N GLU A 107 -3.96 5.47 9.49
CA GLU A 107 -5.10 6.35 9.74
C GLU A 107 -5.92 5.96 10.99
N ILE A 108 -5.79 4.71 11.45
CA ILE A 108 -6.42 4.22 12.67
C ILE A 108 -5.48 4.42 13.86
N ASP A 109 -4.21 4.07 13.70
CA ASP A 109 -3.22 4.10 14.78
C ASP A 109 -2.72 5.53 15.10
N ASP A 110 -2.54 6.38 14.08
CA ASP A 110 -2.11 7.78 14.16
C ASP A 110 -2.81 8.65 13.08
N PRO A 111 -4.09 9.01 13.30
CA PRO A 111 -4.81 9.88 12.37
C PRO A 111 -4.18 11.27 12.21
N GLN A 112 -3.44 11.75 13.23
CA GLN A 112 -2.81 13.07 13.17
C GLN A 112 -1.65 13.08 12.16
N ALA A 113 -0.87 12.00 12.06
CA ALA A 113 0.17 11.87 11.04
C ALA A 113 -0.38 12.01 9.60
N ILE A 114 -1.61 11.54 9.35
CA ILE A 114 -2.28 11.75 8.06
C ILE A 114 -2.59 13.23 7.84
N VAL A 115 -3.22 13.88 8.83
CA VAL A 115 -3.60 15.29 8.77
C VAL A 115 -2.37 16.18 8.55
N ASP A 116 -1.30 15.95 9.29
CA ASP A 116 -0.06 16.70 9.18
C ASP A 116 0.59 16.54 7.80
N ALA A 117 0.64 15.31 7.27
CA ALA A 117 1.16 15.06 5.93
C ALA A 117 0.35 15.79 4.84
N VAL A 118 -0.98 15.82 4.96
CA VAL A 118 -1.86 16.55 4.05
C VAL A 118 -1.58 18.05 4.10
N PHE A 119 -1.53 18.64 5.30
CA PHE A 119 -1.23 20.07 5.45
C PHE A 119 0.16 20.43 4.94
N GLU A 120 1.15 19.56 5.13
CA GLU A 120 2.50 19.74 4.62
C GLU A 120 2.54 19.75 3.09
N VAL A 121 1.86 18.81 2.42
CA VAL A 121 1.72 18.77 0.95
C VAL A 121 1.03 20.04 0.43
N ILE A 122 -0.08 20.46 1.06
CA ILE A 122 -0.77 21.70 0.68
C ILE A 122 0.14 22.92 0.89
N GLY A 123 0.90 22.95 1.98
CA GLY A 123 1.90 23.99 2.25
C GLY A 123 2.98 24.05 1.18
N ASP A 124 3.51 22.90 0.75
CA ASP A 124 4.50 22.80 -0.32
C ASP A 124 3.97 23.28 -1.67
N MET A 125 2.66 23.12 -1.92
CA MET A 125 2.01 23.61 -3.14
C MET A 125 1.86 25.14 -3.13
N ARG A 126 1.57 25.73 -1.96
CA ARG A 126 1.38 27.19 -1.81
C ARG A 126 2.69 28.00 -1.82
N ARG A 127 3.83 27.36 -1.55
CA ARG A 127 5.17 27.99 -1.59
C ARG A 127 5.80 28.05 -2.99
N ARG A 128 5.03 27.74 -4.03
CA ARG A 128 5.44 27.79 -5.45
C ARG A 128 5.01 29.10 -6.07
#